data_AF-A0A395I814-F1
#
_entry.id   AF-A0A395I814-F1
#
_cell.length_a   1.000
_cell.length_b   1.000
_cell.length_c   1.000
_cell.angle_alpha   90.00
_cell.angle_beta   90.00
_cell.angle_gamma   90.00
#
_symmetry.space_group_name_H-M   'P 1'
#
loop_
_entity.id
_entity.type
_entity.pdbx_description
1 polymer ?
#
loop_
_entity_poly.entity_id
_entity_poly.type
_entity_poly.pdbx_seq_one_letter_code
_entity_poly.pdbx_strand_id
1 'polypeptide(L)'
;MSPSAQAVDPAGGKNHNEEKPGDLVASIKRYYVSSEFSDLTVHTKIQEFKVHRLVVCGQSEFFSRLYKNEWAENMKNEVNIYEDDPHAIEAMFRSMYGLEYDSRAGDHTSSLIFAIKAYQVADKYLVSRLKTRAVERFRALVEKCWQTDDFHDFRIIIAEVSERTRRDQDLWRILTRISADYIAGLGDNESFRNALEDSNGFAADLVLEMARNGIGKASDLMRKYRCKFERLTANQATAIMIPLITLEEHYSSRKMSAASPEAQAQYAAFPPHIRNKLESLGDERIQDLDKGNVSLQILSHGPGDIAAPLCTAVNDDLAAAVSQHPTRLAGFAMLPMSEPLAAATELERCVKELGFVGALIENHTGGKYYDDERFWPVFEKAQELDVPLYIHPTFATDPMMEYYKGNYDDSVALALSAYGWAWHTETALHILRLYAGGVFDRYPKLKIVIGHMGEMLPFQLDRVFTVSARFGKERSFQEVWRNNIWVTTSGMFSLTPLACLLKTTSIEHVLYSVDYPFSTNERGLDFFKEIEKSGLIAGEDLELFAYRNAEKLLRVTAKK
;
A
#
# COMPACT_ATOMS: atom_id res chain seq x y z
N MET A 1 8.23 -52.43 -68.52
CA MET A 1 7.33 -53.56 -68.24
C MET A 1 7.21 -53.68 -66.74
N SER A 2 5.96 -53.73 -66.28
CA SER A 2 5.37 -54.15 -64.99
C SER A 2 6.20 -55.11 -64.10
N PRO A 3 5.74 -55.53 -62.90
CA PRO A 3 5.16 -54.82 -61.73
C PRO A 3 5.49 -55.53 -60.35
N SER A 4 4.72 -55.19 -59.30
CA SER A 4 4.39 -55.96 -58.06
C SER A 4 5.38 -55.89 -56.87
N ALA A 5 4.97 -55.88 -55.60
CA ALA A 5 3.88 -56.59 -54.91
C ALA A 5 3.16 -55.70 -53.86
N GLN A 6 1.82 -55.59 -53.87
CA GLN A 6 0.80 -56.37 -53.12
C GLN A 6 0.83 -56.21 -51.59
N ALA A 7 -0.14 -55.43 -51.10
CA ALA A 7 -0.65 -55.43 -49.73
C ALA A 7 -1.99 -56.20 -49.69
N VAL A 8 -2.26 -56.84 -48.54
CA VAL A 8 -3.39 -57.73 -48.28
C VAL A 8 -4.39 -57.01 -47.34
N ASP A 9 -5.65 -56.91 -47.80
CA ASP A 9 -6.91 -56.59 -47.09
C ASP A 9 -7.30 -57.77 -46.13
N PRO A 10 -8.33 -57.78 -45.23
CA PRO A 10 -9.48 -56.86 -45.10
C PRO A 10 -10.04 -56.64 -43.67
N ALA A 11 -11.16 -55.89 -43.63
CA ALA A 11 -12.34 -56.07 -42.76
C ALA A 11 -12.59 -55.08 -41.59
N GLY A 12 -13.61 -54.24 -41.79
CA GLY A 12 -14.78 -54.27 -40.90
C GLY A 12 -15.08 -53.01 -40.10
N GLY A 13 -16.11 -52.26 -40.54
CA GLY A 13 -16.93 -51.47 -39.62
C GLY A 13 -17.19 -50.02 -40.02
N LYS A 14 -18.08 -49.80 -40.99
CA LYS A 14 -18.78 -48.53 -41.15
C LYS A 14 -19.61 -48.25 -39.89
N ASN A 15 -19.54 -47.01 -39.39
CA ASN A 15 -20.72 -46.29 -38.91
C ASN A 15 -20.58 -44.82 -39.32
N HIS A 16 -21.01 -44.52 -40.54
CA HIS A 16 -21.43 -43.18 -40.93
C HIS A 16 -22.80 -42.93 -40.30
N ASN A 17 -22.86 -42.05 -39.30
CA ASN A 17 -24.05 -41.25 -39.07
C ASN A 17 -23.83 -39.91 -39.78
N GLU A 18 -24.23 -39.83 -41.04
CA GLU A 18 -24.50 -38.53 -41.67
C GLU A 18 -25.79 -37.98 -41.08
N GLU A 19 -25.66 -37.20 -40.00
CA GLU A 19 -26.77 -36.42 -39.45
C GLU A 19 -27.22 -35.37 -40.47
N LYS A 20 -28.48 -35.48 -40.91
CA LYS A 20 -29.15 -34.56 -41.83
C LYS A 20 -29.07 -33.11 -41.32
N PRO A 21 -28.91 -32.10 -42.21
CA PRO A 21 -29.06 -30.69 -41.85
C PRO A 21 -30.45 -30.45 -41.23
N GLY A 22 -30.50 -29.92 -40.01
CA GLY A 22 -31.74 -29.71 -39.27
C GLY A 22 -31.55 -29.47 -37.76
N ASP A 23 -30.44 -29.94 -37.18
CA ASP A 23 -30.03 -29.62 -35.81
C ASP A 23 -28.93 -28.54 -35.82
N LEU A 24 -29.29 -27.32 -35.41
CA LEU A 24 -28.38 -26.19 -35.35
C LEU A 24 -27.21 -26.43 -34.39
N VAL A 25 -27.43 -27.09 -33.26
CA VAL A 25 -26.40 -27.34 -32.24
C VAL A 25 -25.38 -28.36 -32.77
N ALA A 26 -25.84 -29.44 -33.39
CA ALA A 26 -24.97 -30.42 -34.03
C ALA A 26 -24.16 -29.81 -35.19
N SER A 27 -24.79 -28.92 -35.96
CA SER A 27 -24.16 -28.25 -37.10
C SER A 27 -23.06 -27.27 -36.64
N ILE A 28 -23.33 -26.45 -35.62
CA ILE A 28 -22.35 -25.51 -35.05
C ILE A 28 -21.11 -26.24 -34.50
N LYS A 29 -21.30 -27.37 -33.81
CA LYS A 29 -20.19 -28.21 -33.32
C LYS A 29 -19.32 -28.74 -34.46
N ARG A 30 -19.94 -29.18 -35.55
CA ARG A 30 -19.25 -29.68 -36.75
C ARG A 30 -18.44 -28.59 -37.43
N TYR A 31 -19.03 -27.41 -37.59
CA TYR A 31 -18.36 -26.27 -38.24
C TYR A 31 -17.16 -25.74 -37.45
N TYR A 32 -17.16 -25.85 -36.12
CA TYR A 32 -15.96 -25.59 -35.33
C TYR A 32 -14.79 -26.50 -35.74
N VAL A 33 -15.05 -27.80 -35.90
CA VAL A 33 -14.01 -28.79 -36.24
C VAL A 33 -13.55 -28.64 -37.70
N SER A 34 -14.47 -28.41 -38.64
CA SER A 34 -14.12 -28.26 -40.05
C SER A 34 -13.60 -26.87 -40.42
N SER A 35 -13.80 -25.86 -39.57
CA SER A 35 -13.60 -24.43 -39.88
C SER A 35 -14.44 -23.92 -41.07
N GLU A 36 -15.45 -24.67 -41.50
CA GLU A 36 -16.33 -24.27 -42.59
C GLU A 36 -17.18 -23.09 -42.16
N PHE A 37 -17.27 -22.02 -42.97
CA PHE A 37 -17.94 -20.76 -42.66
C PHE A 37 -17.32 -19.89 -41.55
N SER A 38 -16.09 -20.19 -41.10
CA SER A 38 -15.38 -19.33 -40.15
C SER A 38 -15.09 -17.95 -40.77
N ASP A 39 -15.40 -16.89 -40.05
CA ASP A 39 -15.26 -15.49 -40.46
C ASP A 39 -14.44 -14.66 -39.45
N LEU A 40 -13.73 -15.33 -38.54
CA LEU A 40 -12.82 -14.73 -37.56
C LEU A 40 -11.65 -15.68 -37.26
N THR A 41 -10.42 -15.17 -37.30
CA THR A 41 -9.22 -15.87 -36.85
C THR A 41 -8.74 -15.29 -35.51
N VAL A 42 -8.42 -16.15 -34.55
CA VAL A 42 -7.84 -15.74 -33.27
C VAL A 42 -6.46 -16.35 -33.12
N HIS A 43 -5.45 -15.50 -32.94
CA HIS A 43 -4.05 -15.92 -32.79
C HIS A 43 -3.67 -15.96 -31.31
N THR A 44 -3.12 -17.08 -30.88
CA THR A 44 -2.43 -17.22 -29.59
C THR A 44 -0.93 -17.41 -29.83
N LYS A 45 -0.15 -17.53 -28.76
CA LYS A 45 1.31 -17.74 -28.88
C LYS A 45 1.70 -18.98 -29.67
N ILE A 46 0.87 -20.03 -29.65
CA ILE A 46 1.23 -21.35 -30.19
C ILE A 46 0.24 -21.89 -31.21
N GLN A 47 -0.97 -21.32 -31.31
CA GLN A 47 -1.99 -21.81 -32.24
C GLN A 47 -2.94 -20.71 -32.73
N GLU A 48 -3.55 -20.98 -33.88
CA GLU A 48 -4.57 -20.15 -34.49
C GLU A 48 -5.92 -20.87 -34.44
N PHE A 49 -6.98 -20.13 -34.14
CA PHE A 49 -8.34 -20.65 -34.10
C PHE A 49 -9.19 -19.98 -35.16
N LYS A 50 -9.79 -20.79 -36.04
CA LYS A 50 -10.81 -20.34 -36.99
C LYS A 50 -12.18 -20.50 -36.35
N VAL A 51 -12.81 -19.38 -36.05
CA VAL A 51 -14.07 -19.31 -35.31
C VAL A 51 -15.09 -18.46 -36.06
N HIS A 52 -16.32 -18.48 -35.56
CA HIS A 52 -17.48 -17.86 -36.16
C HIS A 52 -17.94 -16.70 -35.28
N ARG A 53 -17.91 -15.48 -35.82
CA ARG A 53 -18.26 -14.24 -35.10
C ARG A 53 -19.63 -14.35 -34.46
N LEU A 54 -20.62 -14.89 -35.17
CA LEU A 54 -21.97 -15.07 -34.64
C LEU A 54 -21.98 -15.90 -33.35
N VAL A 55 -21.21 -16.99 -33.30
CA VAL A 55 -21.14 -17.87 -32.12
C VAL A 55 -20.36 -17.18 -31.00
N VAL A 56 -19.18 -16.65 -31.30
CA VAL A 56 -18.29 -16.06 -30.30
C VAL A 56 -18.89 -14.78 -29.69
N CYS A 57 -19.40 -13.86 -30.51
CA CYS A 57 -20.06 -12.64 -30.04
C CYS A 57 -21.41 -12.92 -29.35
N GLY A 58 -22.06 -14.04 -29.68
CA GLY A 58 -23.28 -14.48 -29.01
C GLY A 58 -23.02 -15.08 -27.62
N GLN A 59 -21.83 -15.62 -27.38
CA GLN A 59 -21.44 -16.26 -26.11
C GLN A 59 -20.56 -15.38 -25.22
N SER A 60 -20.08 -14.24 -25.72
CA SER A 60 -19.18 -13.33 -25.01
C SER A 60 -19.51 -11.88 -25.28
N GLU A 61 -19.77 -11.13 -24.21
CA GLU A 61 -19.99 -9.69 -24.31
C GLU A 61 -18.71 -8.94 -24.73
N PHE A 62 -17.52 -9.44 -24.33
CA PHE A 62 -16.25 -8.88 -24.76
C PHE A 62 -16.14 -8.85 -26.29
N PHE A 63 -16.32 -10.00 -26.94
CA PHE A 63 -16.27 -10.09 -28.40
C PHE A 63 -17.44 -9.34 -29.05
N SER A 64 -18.63 -9.35 -28.43
CA SER A 64 -19.77 -8.55 -28.90
C SER A 64 -19.44 -7.05 -28.95
N ARG A 65 -18.82 -6.50 -27.90
CA ARG A 65 -18.41 -5.08 -27.83
C ARG A 65 -17.30 -4.76 -28.84
N LEU A 66 -16.35 -5.69 -29.02
CA LEU A 66 -15.24 -5.53 -29.97
C LEU A 66 -15.75 -5.26 -31.39
N TYR A 67 -16.85 -5.90 -31.80
CA TYR A 67 -17.40 -5.80 -33.16
C TYR A 67 -18.66 -4.94 -33.30
N LYS A 68 -19.14 -4.30 -32.23
CA LYS A 68 -20.32 -3.41 -32.27
C LYS A 68 -20.00 -1.95 -32.60
N ASN A 69 -18.76 -1.52 -32.42
CA ASN A 69 -18.34 -0.12 -32.62
C ASN A 69 -17.38 0.00 -33.81
N GLU A 70 -17.49 1.06 -34.61
CA GLU A 70 -16.63 1.34 -35.77
C GLU A 70 -15.27 1.93 -35.34
N TRP A 71 -14.38 1.09 -34.79
CA TRP A 71 -12.99 1.48 -34.53
C TRP A 71 -12.14 1.18 -35.77
N ALA A 72 -11.27 2.12 -36.18
CA ALA A 72 -10.45 2.04 -37.39
C ALA A 72 -9.47 0.83 -37.40
N GLU A 73 -9.19 0.23 -36.24
CA GLU A 73 -8.29 -0.91 -36.07
C GLU A 73 -8.96 -2.27 -36.33
N ASN A 74 -10.29 -2.33 -36.52
CA ASN A 74 -11.07 -3.58 -36.60
C ASN A 74 -11.49 -4.02 -38.01
N MET A 75 -10.81 -3.56 -39.07
CA MET A 75 -11.11 -3.99 -40.45
C MET A 75 -10.55 -5.38 -40.81
N LYS A 76 -9.71 -5.97 -39.96
CA LYS A 76 -9.20 -7.32 -40.14
C LYS A 76 -9.99 -8.26 -39.23
N ASN A 77 -10.57 -9.32 -39.78
CA ASN A 77 -11.28 -10.36 -39.03
C ASN A 77 -10.29 -11.23 -38.21
N GLU A 78 -9.41 -10.59 -37.44
CA GLU A 78 -8.29 -11.18 -36.72
C GLU A 78 -8.19 -10.59 -35.31
N VAL A 79 -7.98 -11.44 -34.30
CA VAL A 79 -7.79 -11.01 -32.90
C VAL A 79 -6.56 -11.69 -32.32
N ASN A 80 -5.72 -10.91 -31.64
CA ASN A 80 -4.49 -11.40 -31.03
C ASN A 80 -4.66 -11.54 -29.50
N ILE A 81 -4.43 -12.75 -28.98
CA ILE A 81 -4.52 -13.10 -27.56
C ILE A 81 -3.23 -13.85 -27.16
N TYR A 82 -2.12 -13.13 -27.13
CA TYR A 82 -0.80 -13.72 -26.84
C TYR A 82 -0.51 -13.87 -25.35
N GLU A 83 -1.21 -13.14 -24.49
CA GLU A 83 -0.89 -13.11 -23.05
C GLU A 83 -1.50 -14.26 -22.25
N ASP A 84 -2.55 -14.90 -22.77
CA ASP A 84 -3.31 -15.91 -22.05
C ASP A 84 -2.91 -17.34 -22.43
N ASP A 85 -3.22 -18.29 -21.54
CA ASP A 85 -2.89 -19.70 -21.72
C ASP A 85 -3.62 -20.29 -22.94
N PRO A 86 -2.90 -20.80 -23.97
CA PRO A 86 -3.51 -21.26 -25.21
C PRO A 86 -4.49 -22.42 -25.05
N HIS A 87 -4.31 -23.28 -24.04
CA HIS A 87 -5.21 -24.39 -23.76
C HIS A 87 -6.48 -23.92 -23.06
N ALA A 88 -6.38 -22.93 -22.17
CA ALA A 88 -7.55 -22.28 -21.58
C ALA A 88 -8.36 -21.52 -22.66
N ILE A 89 -7.69 -20.89 -23.64
CA ILE A 89 -8.35 -20.27 -24.80
C ILE A 89 -9.05 -21.32 -25.68
N GLU A 90 -8.43 -22.47 -25.91
CA GLU A 90 -9.10 -23.58 -26.60
C GLU A 90 -10.35 -24.04 -25.85
N ALA A 91 -10.26 -24.23 -24.53
CA ALA A 91 -11.38 -24.61 -23.68
C ALA A 91 -12.53 -23.59 -23.76
N MET A 92 -12.19 -22.30 -23.82
CA MET A 92 -13.15 -21.22 -24.03
C MET A 92 -13.90 -21.39 -25.34
N PHE A 93 -13.20 -21.55 -26.46
CA PHE A 93 -13.87 -21.75 -27.75
C PHE A 93 -14.68 -23.04 -27.77
N ARG A 94 -14.11 -24.18 -27.39
CA ARG A 94 -14.86 -25.45 -27.32
C ARG A 94 -16.14 -25.32 -26.49
N SER A 95 -16.08 -24.62 -25.36
CA SER A 95 -17.25 -24.32 -24.53
C SER A 95 -18.29 -23.43 -25.23
N MET A 96 -17.88 -22.41 -25.99
CA MET A 96 -18.80 -21.57 -26.78
C MET A 96 -19.58 -22.36 -27.84
N TYR A 97 -18.96 -23.40 -28.40
CA TYR A 97 -19.58 -24.32 -29.36
C TYR A 97 -20.33 -25.49 -28.68
N GLY A 98 -20.36 -25.55 -27.35
CA GLY A 98 -21.00 -26.61 -26.60
C GLY A 98 -20.29 -27.98 -26.70
N LEU A 99 -19.02 -27.97 -27.06
CA LEU A 99 -18.15 -29.14 -27.00
C LEU A 99 -17.64 -29.34 -25.57
N GLU A 100 -17.35 -30.58 -25.23
CA GLU A 100 -16.61 -30.90 -24.02
C GLU A 100 -15.14 -30.51 -24.20
N TYR A 101 -14.49 -30.11 -23.11
CA TYR A 101 -13.05 -29.90 -23.06
C TYR A 101 -12.50 -30.80 -21.95
N ASP A 102 -11.48 -31.59 -22.25
CA ASP A 102 -10.91 -32.52 -21.28
C ASP A 102 -9.39 -32.37 -21.19
N SER A 103 -8.89 -32.31 -19.96
CA SER A 103 -7.61 -31.72 -19.56
C SER A 103 -6.41 -32.65 -19.76
N ARG A 104 -6.31 -33.32 -20.91
CA ARG A 104 -5.16 -34.18 -21.23
C ARG A 104 -4.54 -33.91 -22.60
N ALA A 105 -4.73 -32.73 -23.15
CA ALA A 105 -4.00 -32.31 -24.34
C ALA A 105 -2.56 -31.91 -23.97
N GLY A 106 -1.69 -32.91 -23.86
CA GLY A 106 -0.31 -32.81 -24.36
C GLY A 106 0.81 -32.23 -23.47
N ASP A 107 0.54 -31.57 -22.34
CA ASP A 107 1.61 -30.95 -21.54
C ASP A 107 1.44 -31.17 -20.02
N HIS A 108 2.55 -31.12 -19.28
CA HIS A 108 2.70 -31.43 -17.84
C HIS A 108 1.88 -30.55 -16.85
N THR A 109 0.75 -29.97 -17.27
CA THR A 109 -0.06 -29.08 -16.45
C THR A 109 -1.08 -29.86 -15.62
N SER A 110 -1.05 -29.69 -14.29
CA SER A 110 -2.06 -30.25 -13.37
C SER A 110 -3.48 -29.88 -13.80
N SER A 111 -4.40 -30.85 -13.73
CA SER A 111 -5.82 -30.65 -14.10
C SER A 111 -6.50 -29.58 -13.25
N LEU A 112 -5.98 -29.30 -12.05
CA LEU A 112 -6.43 -28.22 -11.18
C LEU A 112 -6.00 -26.84 -11.69
N ILE A 113 -4.72 -26.69 -12.07
CA ILE A 113 -4.20 -25.44 -12.64
C ILE A 113 -4.94 -25.09 -13.93
N PHE A 114 -5.23 -26.10 -14.76
CA PHE A 114 -6.05 -25.90 -15.95
C PHE A 114 -7.46 -25.37 -15.61
N ALA A 115 -8.12 -25.89 -14.56
CA ALA A 115 -9.42 -25.38 -14.14
C ALA A 115 -9.36 -23.91 -13.68
N ILE A 116 -8.28 -23.50 -12.98
CA ILE A 116 -8.05 -22.10 -12.59
C ILE A 116 -7.84 -21.22 -13.83
N LYS A 117 -6.99 -21.62 -14.77
CA LYS A 117 -6.73 -20.88 -16.00
C LYS A 117 -7.96 -20.75 -16.88
N ALA A 118 -8.76 -21.82 -16.99
CA ALA A 118 -10.05 -21.78 -17.70
C ALA A 118 -11.02 -20.78 -17.06
N TYR A 119 -11.08 -20.70 -15.72
CA TYR A 119 -11.86 -19.69 -15.02
C TYR A 119 -11.37 -18.26 -15.31
N GLN A 120 -10.05 -18.01 -15.23
CA GLN A 120 -9.46 -16.70 -15.50
C GLN A 120 -9.78 -16.20 -16.92
N VAL A 121 -9.64 -17.08 -17.93
CA VAL A 121 -10.02 -16.78 -19.32
C VAL A 121 -11.52 -16.52 -19.43
N ALA A 122 -12.35 -17.35 -18.80
CA ALA A 122 -13.80 -17.16 -18.84
C ALA A 122 -14.24 -15.84 -18.22
N ASP A 123 -13.62 -15.40 -17.13
CA ASP A 123 -13.89 -14.11 -16.51
C ASP A 123 -13.42 -12.94 -17.38
N LYS A 124 -12.17 -12.99 -17.87
CA LYS A 124 -11.57 -11.96 -18.73
C LYS A 124 -12.38 -11.72 -20.00
N TYR A 125 -12.85 -12.79 -20.64
CA TYR A 125 -13.59 -12.73 -21.90
C TYR A 125 -15.11 -12.84 -21.70
N LEU A 126 -15.61 -12.77 -20.47
CA LEU A 126 -17.04 -12.73 -20.13
C LEU A 126 -17.83 -13.92 -20.73
N VAL A 127 -17.33 -15.14 -20.52
CA VAL A 127 -17.89 -16.41 -21.03
C VAL A 127 -18.54 -17.19 -19.88
N SER A 128 -19.76 -16.84 -19.52
CA SER A 128 -20.43 -17.33 -18.31
C SER A 128 -20.52 -18.86 -18.21
N ARG A 129 -20.80 -19.55 -19.32
CA ARG A 129 -20.90 -21.03 -19.34
C ARG A 129 -19.57 -21.70 -19.00
N LEU A 130 -18.45 -21.19 -19.52
CA LEU A 130 -17.14 -21.71 -19.19
C LEU A 130 -16.82 -21.44 -17.72
N LYS A 131 -17.13 -20.22 -17.24
CA LYS A 131 -16.87 -19.81 -15.86
C LYS A 131 -17.55 -20.76 -14.86
N THR A 132 -18.85 -21.04 -15.05
CA THR A 132 -19.59 -21.97 -14.19
C THR A 132 -18.98 -23.38 -14.22
N ARG A 133 -18.68 -23.92 -15.41
CA ARG A 133 -18.07 -25.25 -15.54
C ARG A 133 -16.67 -25.33 -14.92
N ALA A 134 -15.88 -24.27 -15.04
CA ALA A 134 -14.55 -24.20 -14.44
C ALA A 134 -14.63 -24.21 -12.91
N VAL A 135 -15.60 -23.50 -12.32
CA VAL A 135 -15.87 -23.54 -10.87
C VAL A 135 -16.31 -24.94 -10.41
N GLU A 136 -17.23 -25.57 -11.14
CA GLU A 136 -17.71 -26.94 -10.83
C GLU A 136 -16.57 -27.96 -10.90
N ARG A 137 -15.73 -27.87 -11.95
CA ARG A 137 -14.57 -28.74 -12.13
C ARG A 137 -13.52 -28.50 -11.05
N PHE A 138 -13.22 -27.23 -10.74
CA PHE A 138 -12.30 -26.87 -9.66
C PHE A 138 -12.75 -27.46 -8.34
N ARG A 139 -14.02 -27.25 -7.94
CA ARG A 139 -14.60 -27.83 -6.73
C ARG A 139 -14.44 -29.35 -6.70
N ALA A 140 -14.82 -30.04 -7.78
CA ALA A 140 -14.74 -31.51 -7.85
C ALA A 140 -13.29 -32.02 -7.76
N LEU A 141 -12.32 -31.30 -8.32
CA LEU A 141 -10.90 -31.65 -8.25
C LEU A 141 -10.34 -31.42 -6.85
N VAL A 142 -10.62 -30.28 -6.21
CA VAL A 142 -10.15 -30.02 -4.85
C VAL A 142 -10.74 -31.02 -3.85
N GLU A 143 -12.01 -31.40 -4.00
CA GLU A 143 -12.66 -32.39 -3.13
C GLU A 143 -12.09 -33.81 -3.29
N LYS A 144 -11.67 -34.21 -4.50
CA LYS A 144 -11.25 -35.59 -4.80
C LYS A 144 -9.74 -35.82 -4.82
N CYS A 145 -8.96 -34.78 -5.13
CA CYS A 145 -7.54 -34.91 -5.46
C CYS A 145 -6.60 -34.30 -4.42
N TRP A 146 -7.09 -33.82 -3.27
CA TRP A 146 -6.23 -33.18 -2.26
C TRP A 146 -5.12 -34.10 -1.69
N GLN A 147 -5.26 -35.43 -1.82
CA GLN A 147 -4.26 -36.43 -1.43
C GLN A 147 -3.38 -36.93 -2.60
N THR A 148 -3.60 -36.46 -3.83
CA THR A 148 -2.83 -36.92 -5.00
C THR A 148 -1.67 -35.97 -5.30
N ASP A 149 -0.70 -36.45 -6.08
CA ASP A 149 0.47 -35.67 -6.50
C ASP A 149 0.11 -34.41 -7.32
N ASP A 150 -1.12 -34.32 -7.85
CA ASP A 150 -1.63 -33.13 -8.54
C ASP A 150 -1.78 -31.89 -7.62
N PHE A 151 -1.72 -32.09 -6.30
CA PHE A 151 -1.79 -31.08 -5.24
C PHE A 151 -0.44 -30.77 -4.57
N HIS A 152 0.67 -31.24 -5.15
CA HIS A 152 2.00 -31.17 -4.52
C HIS A 152 2.54 -29.73 -4.35
N ASP A 153 2.02 -28.74 -5.08
CA ASP A 153 2.44 -27.34 -4.95
C ASP A 153 1.29 -26.38 -4.62
N PHE A 154 0.90 -26.36 -3.34
CA PHE A 154 -0.16 -25.48 -2.81
C PHE A 154 0.19 -23.99 -2.97
N ARG A 155 1.48 -23.65 -3.00
CA ARG A 155 1.94 -22.27 -3.21
C ARG A 155 1.57 -21.78 -4.60
N ILE A 156 1.77 -22.61 -5.63
CA ILE A 156 1.36 -22.30 -7.00
C ILE A 156 -0.16 -22.15 -7.09
N ILE A 157 -0.92 -23.03 -6.45
CA ILE A 157 -2.40 -22.97 -6.45
C ILE A 157 -2.87 -21.64 -5.82
N ILE A 158 -2.34 -21.28 -4.67
CA ILE A 158 -2.68 -20.00 -4.01
C ILE A 158 -2.26 -18.82 -4.88
N ALA A 159 -1.06 -18.84 -5.47
CA ALA A 159 -0.59 -17.76 -6.34
C ALA A 159 -1.52 -17.56 -7.54
N GLU A 160 -1.87 -18.64 -8.25
CA GLU A 160 -2.74 -18.61 -9.44
C GLU A 160 -4.17 -18.15 -9.13
N VAL A 161 -4.71 -18.54 -7.97
CA VAL A 161 -6.00 -18.02 -7.51
C VAL A 161 -5.86 -16.54 -7.09
N SER A 162 -4.79 -16.16 -6.39
CA SER A 162 -4.59 -14.81 -5.84
C SER A 162 -4.32 -13.73 -6.90
N GLU A 163 -3.54 -14.05 -7.93
CA GLU A 163 -2.98 -13.04 -8.85
C GLU A 163 -4.06 -12.40 -9.74
N ARG A 164 -5.15 -13.13 -10.05
CA ARG A 164 -6.12 -12.70 -11.07
C ARG A 164 -7.60 -12.75 -10.67
N THR A 165 -7.98 -13.34 -9.53
CA THR A 165 -9.39 -13.37 -9.10
C THR A 165 -9.80 -12.21 -8.18
N ARG A 166 -9.02 -11.11 -8.12
CA ARG A 166 -9.29 -9.96 -7.24
C ARG A 166 -10.66 -9.29 -7.44
N ARG A 167 -11.35 -9.49 -8.57
CA ARG A 167 -12.72 -8.98 -8.81
C ARG A 167 -13.82 -9.96 -8.42
N ASP A 168 -13.54 -11.26 -8.38
CA ASP A 168 -14.51 -12.31 -8.12
C ASP A 168 -13.87 -13.42 -7.25
N GLN A 169 -14.28 -13.49 -5.98
CA GLN A 169 -13.68 -14.35 -4.95
C GLN A 169 -14.17 -15.80 -4.96
N ASP A 170 -14.90 -16.25 -5.99
CA ASP A 170 -15.52 -17.58 -6.01
C ASP A 170 -14.52 -18.73 -5.83
N LEU A 171 -13.43 -18.76 -6.60
CA LEU A 171 -12.40 -19.80 -6.46
C LEU A 171 -11.67 -19.72 -5.12
N TRP A 172 -11.39 -18.50 -4.64
CA TRP A 172 -10.75 -18.26 -3.36
C TRP A 172 -11.57 -18.82 -2.20
N ARG A 173 -12.88 -18.52 -2.16
CA ARG A 173 -13.79 -19.03 -1.12
C ARG A 173 -13.91 -20.56 -1.15
N ILE A 174 -13.95 -21.15 -2.34
CA ILE A 174 -13.99 -22.62 -2.49
C ILE A 174 -12.71 -23.25 -1.96
N LEU A 175 -11.54 -22.69 -2.32
CA LEU A 175 -10.25 -23.17 -1.86
C LEU A 175 -10.13 -23.07 -0.34
N THR A 176 -10.48 -21.92 0.25
CA THR A 176 -10.45 -21.69 1.70
C THR A 176 -11.39 -22.66 2.44
N ARG A 177 -12.62 -22.80 1.97
CA ARG A 177 -13.61 -23.68 2.61
C ARG A 177 -13.19 -25.15 2.57
N ILE A 178 -12.77 -25.65 1.40
CA ILE A 178 -12.35 -27.06 1.30
C ILE A 178 -11.09 -27.28 2.12
N SER A 179 -10.16 -26.31 2.15
CA SER A 179 -8.97 -26.40 3.00
C SER A 179 -9.32 -26.44 4.50
N ALA A 180 -10.37 -25.72 4.94
CA ALA A 180 -10.87 -25.81 6.30
C ALA A 180 -11.47 -27.20 6.59
N ASP A 181 -12.28 -27.72 5.68
CA ASP A 181 -12.95 -29.02 5.82
C ASP A 181 -11.94 -30.19 5.91
N TYR A 182 -10.80 -30.10 5.23
CA TYR A 182 -9.75 -31.14 5.22
C TYR A 182 -8.46 -30.76 5.97
N ILE A 183 -8.51 -29.75 6.84
CA ILE A 183 -7.33 -29.19 7.53
C ILE A 183 -6.51 -30.25 8.30
N ALA A 184 -7.18 -31.24 8.89
CA ALA A 184 -6.52 -32.31 9.65
C ALA A 184 -5.60 -33.19 8.77
N GLY A 185 -5.92 -33.34 7.49
CA GLY A 185 -5.08 -34.06 6.52
C GLY A 185 -4.10 -33.15 5.79
N LEU A 186 -4.49 -31.90 5.53
CA LEU A 186 -3.64 -30.91 4.87
C LEU A 186 -2.52 -30.38 5.76
N GLY A 187 -2.70 -30.38 7.09
CA GLY A 187 -1.68 -29.92 8.04
C GLY A 187 -0.37 -30.71 7.97
N ASP A 188 -0.42 -31.98 7.58
CA ASP A 188 0.78 -32.81 7.39
C ASP A 188 1.48 -32.56 6.04
N ASN A 189 0.79 -31.90 5.09
CA ASN A 189 1.36 -31.54 3.78
C ASN A 189 2.30 -30.34 3.92
N GLU A 190 3.58 -30.53 3.61
CA GLU A 190 4.62 -29.51 3.71
C GLU A 190 4.36 -28.31 2.79
N SER A 191 3.91 -28.57 1.56
CA SER A 191 3.58 -27.53 0.58
C SER A 191 2.43 -26.64 1.06
N PHE A 192 1.42 -27.24 1.69
CA PHE A 192 0.31 -26.52 2.31
C PHE A 192 0.77 -25.64 3.48
N ARG A 193 1.63 -26.18 4.37
CA ARG A 193 2.20 -25.41 5.50
C ARG A 193 3.02 -24.21 5.01
N ASN A 194 3.90 -24.42 4.03
CA ASN A 194 4.67 -23.35 3.42
C ASN A 194 3.76 -22.30 2.77
N ALA A 195 2.67 -22.73 2.13
CA ALA A 195 1.71 -21.81 1.53
C ALA A 195 0.90 -20.99 2.55
N LEU A 196 0.69 -21.51 3.77
CA LEU A 196 0.12 -20.75 4.89
C LEU A 196 1.10 -19.71 5.43
N GLU A 197 2.40 -20.01 5.47
CA GLU A 197 3.45 -19.07 5.88
C GLU A 197 3.65 -17.95 4.85
N ASP A 198 3.55 -18.27 3.55
CA ASP A 198 3.77 -17.31 2.48
C ASP A 198 2.55 -16.44 2.14
N SER A 199 1.33 -16.88 2.50
CA SER A 199 0.08 -16.21 2.14
C SER A 199 -0.77 -15.87 3.36
N ASN A 200 -0.45 -14.75 3.98
CA ASN A 200 -1.16 -14.22 5.16
C ASN A 200 -2.68 -14.06 4.92
N GLY A 201 -3.09 -13.69 3.69
CA GLY A 201 -4.51 -13.57 3.34
C GLY A 201 -5.24 -14.91 3.33
N PHE A 202 -4.60 -15.96 2.79
CA PHE A 202 -5.19 -17.30 2.78
C PHE A 202 -5.27 -17.90 4.18
N ALA A 203 -4.21 -17.74 4.98
CA ALA A 203 -4.16 -18.23 6.36
C ALA A 203 -5.23 -17.56 7.25
N ALA A 204 -5.40 -16.24 7.13
CA ALA A 204 -6.42 -15.50 7.87
C ALA A 204 -7.85 -15.96 7.52
N ASP A 205 -8.16 -16.05 6.22
CA ASP A 205 -9.46 -16.50 5.75
C ASP A 205 -9.74 -17.96 6.14
N LEU A 206 -8.72 -18.82 6.13
CA LEU A 206 -8.81 -20.21 6.57
C LEU A 206 -9.18 -20.30 8.05
N VAL A 207 -8.50 -19.53 8.92
CA VAL A 207 -8.80 -19.49 10.36
C VAL A 207 -10.21 -18.98 10.62
N LEU A 208 -10.65 -17.94 9.91
CA LEU A 208 -12.01 -17.42 10.01
C LEU A 208 -13.06 -18.46 9.58
N GLU A 209 -12.77 -19.20 8.50
CA GLU A 209 -13.66 -20.24 7.99
C GLU A 209 -13.74 -21.45 8.95
N MET A 210 -12.61 -21.86 9.52
CA MET A 210 -12.58 -22.89 10.57
C MET A 210 -13.37 -22.49 11.82
N ALA A 211 -13.25 -21.23 12.24
CA ALA A 211 -13.99 -20.69 13.38
C ALA A 211 -15.50 -20.67 13.12
N ARG A 212 -15.94 -20.33 11.90
CA ARG A 212 -17.35 -20.37 11.48
C ARG A 212 -17.91 -21.79 11.45
N ASN A 213 -17.11 -22.78 11.02
CA ASN A 213 -17.54 -24.17 10.88
C ASN A 213 -17.40 -25.00 12.17
N GLY A 214 -16.90 -24.40 13.26
CA GLY A 214 -16.72 -25.09 14.54
C GLY A 214 -15.68 -26.22 14.50
N ILE A 215 -14.81 -26.20 13.50
CA ILE A 215 -13.70 -27.15 13.32
C ILE A 215 -12.63 -26.75 14.35
N GLY A 216 -12.44 -27.59 15.36
CA GLY A 216 -11.58 -27.28 16.51
C GLY A 216 -12.31 -27.04 17.84
N LYS A 217 -13.55 -27.53 18.01
CA LYS A 217 -14.08 -27.74 19.36
C LYS A 217 -13.15 -28.69 20.12
N ALA A 218 -12.51 -28.13 21.14
CA ALA A 218 -11.59 -28.81 22.02
C ALA A 218 -12.27 -29.97 22.76
N SER A 219 -11.99 -31.21 22.34
CA SER A 219 -12.11 -32.39 23.21
C SER A 219 -10.96 -33.38 23.10
N ASP A 220 -10.27 -33.53 21.95
CA ASP A 220 -9.46 -34.76 21.75
C ASP A 220 -7.96 -34.60 21.39
N LEU A 221 -7.36 -33.40 21.42
CA LEU A 221 -5.93 -33.24 21.02
C LEU A 221 -5.05 -32.46 22.02
N MET A 222 -5.39 -32.47 23.30
CA MET A 222 -4.48 -32.01 24.36
C MET A 222 -3.44 -33.08 24.74
N ARG A 223 -2.51 -33.40 23.82
CA ARG A 223 -1.28 -34.09 24.20
C ARG A 223 -0.28 -33.06 24.73
N LYS A 224 -0.29 -32.92 26.06
CA LYS A 224 0.60 -32.07 26.88
C LYS A 224 2.05 -32.08 26.38
N TYR A 225 2.47 -31.04 25.68
CA TYR A 225 3.87 -30.60 25.68
C TYR A 225 4.07 -29.67 26.88
N ARG A 226 4.75 -30.17 27.91
CA ARG A 226 5.18 -29.36 29.06
C ARG A 226 6.48 -28.64 28.68
N CYS A 227 6.38 -27.37 28.29
CA CYS A 227 7.49 -26.47 28.52
C CYS A 227 7.54 -26.16 30.03
N LYS A 228 8.72 -26.28 30.64
CA LYS A 228 8.93 -26.01 32.07
C LYS A 228 8.80 -24.50 32.31
N PHE A 229 7.61 -24.04 32.64
CA PHE A 229 7.42 -22.77 33.33
C PHE A 229 7.22 -23.05 34.81
N GLU A 230 8.16 -22.62 35.64
CA GLU A 230 7.97 -22.51 37.08
C GLU A 230 6.80 -21.54 37.34
N ARG A 231 5.88 -21.98 38.19
CA ARG A 231 4.72 -21.22 38.61
C ARG A 231 5.16 -19.97 39.36
N LEU A 232 5.09 -18.83 38.69
CA LEU A 232 4.87 -17.57 39.38
C LEU A 232 3.36 -17.41 39.58
N THR A 233 3.01 -17.11 40.82
CA THR A 233 1.66 -16.92 41.32
C THR A 233 0.90 -15.85 40.56
N ALA A 234 -0.43 -15.96 40.54
CA ALA A 234 -1.35 -15.00 39.96
C ALA A 234 -0.96 -13.55 40.26
N ASN A 235 -0.43 -12.87 39.25
CA ASN A 235 -0.37 -11.42 39.12
C ASN A 235 -0.82 -11.10 37.70
N GLN A 236 -1.58 -10.02 37.57
CA GLN A 236 -2.23 -9.52 36.35
C GLN A 236 -1.31 -9.63 35.13
N ALA A 237 -1.70 -10.45 34.14
CA ALA A 237 -1.09 -10.39 32.81
C ALA A 237 -1.63 -9.14 32.10
N THR A 238 -0.98 -8.01 32.32
CA THR A 238 -1.10 -6.84 31.44
C THR A 238 -0.67 -7.27 30.04
N ALA A 239 -1.56 -7.19 29.06
CA ALA A 239 -1.14 -7.20 27.66
C ALA A 239 -0.06 -6.11 27.52
N ILE A 240 1.13 -6.48 27.03
CA ILE A 240 2.21 -5.51 26.82
C ILE A 240 1.71 -4.57 25.71
N MET A 241 1.31 -3.35 26.09
CA MET A 241 0.87 -2.35 25.13
C MET A 241 2.09 -1.85 24.36
N ILE A 242 2.00 -1.83 23.03
CA ILE A 242 3.04 -1.24 22.19
C ILE A 242 3.10 0.26 22.52
N PRO A 243 4.26 0.79 22.94
CA PRO A 243 4.38 2.21 23.18
C PRO A 243 4.33 2.97 21.85
N LEU A 244 3.70 4.15 21.85
CA LEU A 244 3.64 5.02 20.67
C LEU A 244 4.50 6.26 20.88
N ILE A 245 5.30 6.62 19.88
CA ILE A 245 5.99 7.92 19.80
C ILE A 245 5.38 8.72 18.66
N THR A 246 5.07 9.99 18.91
CA THR A 246 4.52 10.90 17.89
C THR A 246 5.40 12.14 17.78
N LEU A 247 5.56 12.71 16.57
CA LEU A 247 6.61 13.71 16.28
C LEU A 247 6.25 14.84 15.29
N GLU A 248 4.95 15.12 15.10
CA GLU A 248 4.41 16.33 14.49
C GLU A 248 3.30 16.83 15.41
N GLU A 249 3.67 17.45 16.53
CA GLU A 249 2.75 17.63 17.65
C GLU A 249 2.85 19.07 18.15
N HIS A 250 1.85 19.86 17.79
CA HIS A 250 1.91 21.29 17.85
C HIS A 250 1.58 21.87 19.23
N TYR A 251 2.29 22.94 19.54
CA TYR A 251 1.93 23.90 20.57
C TYR A 251 2.08 25.33 20.03
N SER A 252 1.51 26.30 20.75
CA SER A 252 1.67 27.73 20.47
C SER A 252 2.12 28.45 21.74
N SER A 253 3.21 29.19 21.64
CA SER A 253 3.69 30.00 22.76
C SER A 253 2.87 31.29 22.87
N ARG A 254 2.43 31.64 24.07
CA ARG A 254 1.77 32.94 24.31
C ARG A 254 2.67 34.14 23.99
N LYS A 255 3.99 33.97 24.10
CA LYS A 255 4.95 35.01 23.69
C LYS A 255 4.86 35.27 22.18
N MET A 256 4.61 34.22 21.40
CA MET A 256 4.38 34.34 19.95
C MET A 256 3.13 35.15 19.66
N SER A 257 2.01 34.74 20.23
CA SER A 257 0.72 35.40 19.99
C SER A 257 0.70 36.86 20.45
N ALA A 258 1.53 37.22 21.43
CA ALA A 258 1.71 38.60 21.88
C ALA A 258 2.66 39.43 20.98
N ALA A 259 3.58 38.79 20.27
CA ALA A 259 4.64 39.46 19.51
C ALA A 259 4.33 39.59 18.00
N SER A 260 3.51 38.72 17.42
CA SER A 260 3.13 38.77 15.99
C SER A 260 1.60 38.74 15.82
N PRO A 261 0.99 39.84 15.37
CA PRO A 261 -0.41 39.88 14.98
C PRO A 261 -0.76 38.88 13.87
N GLU A 262 0.17 38.64 12.94
CA GLU A 262 0.00 37.67 11.85
C GLU A 262 -0.08 36.25 12.40
N ALA A 263 0.85 35.86 13.29
CA ALA A 263 0.80 34.57 13.96
C ALA A 263 -0.49 34.43 14.79
N GLN A 264 -0.92 35.49 15.47
CA GLN A 264 -2.20 35.49 16.18
C GLN A 264 -3.38 35.27 15.22
N ALA A 265 -3.39 35.92 14.06
CA ALA A 265 -4.46 35.83 13.07
C ALA A 265 -4.55 34.45 12.40
N GLN A 266 -3.41 33.84 12.07
CA GLN A 266 -3.34 32.49 11.47
C GLN A 266 -4.01 31.44 12.35
N TYR A 267 -3.77 31.51 13.67
CA TYR A 267 -4.38 30.56 14.61
C TYR A 267 -5.76 30.98 15.10
N ALA A 268 -6.16 32.25 14.98
CA ALA A 268 -7.45 32.76 15.45
C ALA A 268 -8.65 32.12 14.75
N ALA A 269 -8.47 31.66 13.50
CA ALA A 269 -9.51 30.98 12.74
C ALA A 269 -9.85 29.58 13.29
N PHE A 270 -8.98 28.98 14.10
CA PHE A 270 -9.26 27.66 14.67
C PHE A 270 -10.28 27.71 15.82
N PRO A 271 -11.11 26.66 15.97
CA PRO A 271 -12.05 26.55 17.07
C PRO A 271 -11.40 26.75 18.44
N PRO A 272 -12.09 27.34 19.43
CA PRO A 272 -11.53 27.61 20.76
C PRO A 272 -10.91 26.39 21.44
N HIS A 273 -11.49 25.20 21.27
CA HIS A 273 -10.96 23.97 21.87
C HIS A 273 -9.57 23.60 21.32
N ILE A 274 -9.32 23.79 20.02
CA ILE A 274 -8.00 23.56 19.41
C ILE A 274 -6.98 24.56 19.94
N ARG A 275 -7.35 25.85 19.98
CA ARG A 275 -6.49 26.91 20.51
C ARG A 275 -6.10 26.67 21.96
N ASN A 276 -7.03 26.24 22.80
CA ASN A 276 -6.75 25.90 24.18
C ASN A 276 -5.74 24.76 24.30
N LYS A 277 -5.86 23.72 23.46
CA LYS A 277 -4.90 22.59 23.43
C LYS A 277 -3.51 23.00 22.92
N LEU A 278 -3.43 23.93 21.97
CA LEU A 278 -2.15 24.48 21.50
C LEU A 278 -1.37 25.18 22.62
N GLU A 279 -2.06 25.87 23.54
CA GLU A 279 -1.41 26.53 24.68
C GLU A 279 -1.14 25.58 25.87
N SER A 280 -1.72 24.38 25.85
CA SER A 280 -1.66 23.43 26.96
C SER A 280 -0.44 22.54 26.84
N LEU A 281 0.56 22.75 27.72
CA LEU A 281 1.80 21.96 27.77
C LEU A 281 1.98 21.16 29.08
N GLY A 282 1.05 21.28 30.02
CA GLY A 282 1.12 20.63 31.34
C GLY A 282 0.24 19.37 31.45
N ASP A 283 -0.30 19.13 32.64
CA ASP A 283 -1.05 17.91 32.99
C ASP A 283 -2.16 17.54 32.01
N GLU A 284 -2.88 18.52 31.46
CA GLU A 284 -3.94 18.25 30.47
C GLU A 284 -3.39 17.61 29.20
N ARG A 285 -2.23 18.05 28.71
CA ARG A 285 -1.57 17.42 27.55
C ARG A 285 -1.18 15.99 27.89
N ILE A 286 -0.63 15.75 29.08
CA ILE A 286 -0.28 14.39 29.54
C ILE A 286 -1.50 13.48 29.60
N GLN A 287 -2.65 13.97 30.07
CA GLN A 287 -3.90 13.21 30.05
C GLN A 287 -4.34 12.88 28.62
N ASP A 288 -4.14 13.77 27.66
CA ASP A 288 -4.45 13.50 26.26
C ASP A 288 -3.48 12.51 25.61
N LEU A 289 -2.21 12.47 26.03
CA LEU A 289 -1.28 11.40 25.64
C LEU A 289 -1.79 10.05 26.14
N ASP A 290 -2.23 9.97 27.40
CA ASP A 290 -2.74 8.73 28.00
C ASP A 290 -3.97 8.19 27.26
N LYS A 291 -4.87 9.07 26.80
CA LYS A 291 -6.05 8.67 26.00
C LYS A 291 -5.69 8.04 24.66
N GLY A 292 -4.59 8.47 24.05
CA GLY A 292 -4.09 7.91 22.80
C GLY A 292 -3.03 6.82 22.95
N ASN A 293 -2.73 6.37 24.18
CA ASN A 293 -1.63 5.46 24.46
C ASN A 293 -0.26 5.96 23.92
N VAL A 294 -0.05 7.28 23.97
CA VAL A 294 1.19 7.92 23.52
C VAL A 294 2.19 7.93 24.67
N SER A 295 3.29 7.19 24.51
CA SER A 295 4.35 7.10 25.52
C SER A 295 5.21 8.37 25.54
N LEU A 296 5.56 8.89 24.37
CA LEU A 296 6.40 10.09 24.21
C LEU A 296 5.87 10.95 23.05
N GLN A 297 5.64 12.23 23.31
CA GLN A 297 5.25 13.22 22.30
C GLN A 297 6.43 14.18 22.04
N ILE A 298 6.88 14.28 20.79
CA ILE A 298 7.89 15.27 20.38
C ILE A 298 7.14 16.52 19.93
N LEU A 299 7.30 17.59 20.71
CA LEU A 299 6.58 18.83 20.54
C LEU A 299 7.32 19.79 19.61
N SER A 300 6.55 20.47 18.79
CA SER A 300 7.04 21.50 17.86
C SER A 300 6.12 22.71 17.91
N HIS A 301 6.68 23.91 17.81
CA HIS A 301 5.84 25.09 17.66
C HIS A 301 5.15 25.05 16.28
N GLY A 302 4.02 25.73 16.15
CA GLY A 302 3.44 26.01 14.83
C GLY A 302 4.41 26.77 13.90
N PRO A 303 4.39 26.54 12.58
CA PRO A 303 5.27 27.23 11.63
C PRO A 303 5.08 28.76 11.68
N GLY A 304 6.16 29.53 11.47
CA GLY A 304 6.10 30.99 11.39
C GLY A 304 7.46 31.65 11.15
N ASP A 305 7.48 32.71 10.34
CA ASP A 305 8.68 33.52 10.07
C ASP A 305 8.86 34.57 11.19
N ILE A 306 9.85 34.34 12.05
CA ILE A 306 10.03 35.12 13.29
C ILE A 306 11.50 35.43 13.55
N ALA A 307 11.73 36.55 14.24
CA ALA A 307 13.08 37.01 14.57
C ALA A 307 13.76 36.12 15.61
N ALA A 308 15.09 35.98 15.50
CA ALA A 308 15.88 35.08 16.35
C ALA A 308 15.67 35.21 17.87
N PRO A 309 15.55 36.41 18.48
CA PRO A 309 15.32 36.53 19.92
C PRO A 309 13.98 35.92 20.38
N LEU A 310 12.95 35.97 19.53
CA LEU A 310 11.66 35.40 19.83
C LEU A 310 11.70 33.86 19.72
N CYS A 311 12.38 33.31 18.71
CA CYS A 311 12.63 31.85 18.63
C CYS A 311 13.28 31.35 19.90
N THR A 312 14.33 32.04 20.36
CA THR A 312 15.06 31.69 21.58
C THR A 312 14.11 31.62 22.78
N ALA A 313 13.30 32.66 22.98
CA ALA A 313 12.36 32.73 24.08
C ALA A 313 11.22 31.69 24.01
N VAL A 314 10.82 31.27 22.80
CA VAL A 314 9.84 30.20 22.56
C VAL A 314 10.45 28.83 22.84
N ASN A 315 11.67 28.58 22.39
CA ASN A 315 12.41 27.36 22.68
C ASN A 315 12.67 27.19 24.18
N ASP A 316 12.96 28.28 24.90
CA ASP A 316 13.13 28.24 26.35
C ASP A 316 11.82 27.87 27.08
N ASP A 317 10.65 28.35 26.60
CA ASP A 317 9.35 27.95 27.16
C ASP A 317 9.07 26.46 26.96
N LEU A 318 9.39 25.94 25.76
CA LEU A 318 9.23 24.52 25.47
C LEU A 318 10.17 23.67 26.31
N ALA A 319 11.44 24.07 26.45
CA ALA A 319 12.39 23.37 27.30
C ALA A 319 11.93 23.34 28.76
N ALA A 320 11.38 24.45 29.27
CA ALA A 320 10.79 24.50 30.60
C ALA A 320 9.61 23.51 30.75
N ALA A 321 8.71 23.44 29.76
CA ALA A 321 7.60 22.47 29.78
C ALA A 321 8.09 21.02 29.70
N VAL A 322 9.02 20.71 28.79
CA VAL A 322 9.63 19.37 28.66
C VAL A 322 10.28 18.94 29.97
N SER A 323 10.95 19.85 30.68
CA SER A 323 11.61 19.54 31.96
C SER A 323 10.65 19.10 33.08
N GLN A 324 9.36 19.45 32.99
CA GLN A 324 8.33 19.02 33.94
C GLN A 324 7.86 17.58 33.67
N HIS A 325 7.97 17.12 32.43
CA HIS A 325 7.55 15.77 32.01
C HIS A 325 8.58 15.10 31.08
N PRO A 326 9.86 14.97 31.48
CA PRO A 326 10.97 14.60 30.58
C PRO A 326 10.91 13.15 30.06
N THR A 327 10.05 12.31 30.65
CA THR A 327 9.82 10.94 30.17
C THR A 327 8.63 10.82 29.23
N ARG A 328 7.89 11.91 29.00
CA ARG A 328 6.64 11.95 28.22
C ARG A 328 6.67 12.99 27.11
N LEU A 329 7.50 14.02 27.24
CA LEU A 329 7.65 15.09 26.26
C LEU A 329 9.13 15.23 25.86
N ALA A 330 9.35 15.58 24.60
CA ALA A 330 10.62 16.10 24.09
C ALA A 330 10.33 17.24 23.10
N GLY A 331 11.35 17.95 22.64
CA GLY A 331 11.18 19.16 21.83
C GLY A 331 11.95 19.14 20.51
N PHE A 332 11.31 19.66 19.47
CA PHE A 332 11.96 20.18 18.28
C PHE A 332 12.11 21.70 18.37
N ALA A 333 13.28 22.20 17.96
CA ALA A 333 13.56 23.62 17.92
C ALA A 333 12.69 24.33 16.88
N MET A 334 12.22 25.53 17.23
CA MET A 334 11.78 26.54 16.28
C MET A 334 12.99 27.38 15.85
N LEU A 335 13.15 27.61 14.55
CA LEU A 335 14.32 28.29 13.99
C LEU A 335 13.94 29.56 13.22
N PRO A 336 14.71 30.67 13.35
CA PRO A 336 14.52 31.89 12.57
C PRO A 336 15.03 31.71 11.13
N MET A 337 14.28 31.03 10.28
CA MET A 337 14.76 30.66 8.93
C MET A 337 14.99 31.87 8.01
N SER A 338 14.42 33.04 8.30
CA SER A 338 14.78 34.30 7.64
C SER A 338 16.22 34.76 7.94
N GLU A 339 16.84 34.23 8.99
CA GLU A 339 18.22 34.51 9.43
C GLU A 339 19.05 33.21 9.53
N PRO A 340 19.45 32.56 8.41
CA PRO A 340 19.99 31.18 8.44
C PRO A 340 21.21 30.93 9.33
N LEU A 341 22.10 31.92 9.51
CA LEU A 341 23.23 31.80 10.44
C LEU A 341 22.78 31.82 11.90
N ALA A 342 21.78 32.63 12.23
CA ALA A 342 21.16 32.62 13.55
C ALA A 342 20.37 31.32 13.77
N ALA A 343 19.70 30.81 12.74
CA ALA A 343 19.02 29.51 12.79
C ALA A 343 19.98 28.35 13.06
N ALA A 344 21.13 28.30 12.40
CA ALA A 344 22.15 27.29 12.69
C ALA A 344 22.67 27.40 14.14
N THR A 345 22.91 28.63 14.62
CA THR A 345 23.35 28.88 16.00
C THR A 345 22.30 28.44 17.02
N GLU A 346 21.03 28.73 16.77
CA GLU A 346 19.93 28.37 17.67
C GLU A 346 19.64 26.87 17.67
N LEU A 347 19.78 26.19 16.53
CA LEU A 347 19.72 24.72 16.46
C LEU A 347 20.79 24.08 17.35
N GLU A 348 22.03 24.60 17.27
CA GLU A 348 23.13 24.12 18.11
C GLU A 348 22.84 24.28 19.60
N ARG A 349 22.36 25.46 20.01
CA ARG A 349 21.97 25.74 21.40
C ARG A 349 20.85 24.80 21.86
N CYS A 350 19.78 24.68 21.08
CA CYS A 350 18.64 23.83 21.42
C CYS A 350 19.05 22.37 21.62
N VAL A 351 19.90 21.82 20.74
CA VAL A 351 20.34 20.43 20.84
C VAL A 351 21.33 20.25 22.00
N LYS A 352 22.35 21.11 22.11
CA LYS A 352 23.44 20.92 23.09
C LYS A 352 23.08 21.34 24.51
N GLU A 353 22.24 22.36 24.68
CA GLU A 353 21.93 22.95 25.98
C GLU A 353 20.52 22.61 26.47
N LEU A 354 19.53 22.54 25.57
CA LEU A 354 18.13 22.26 25.93
C LEU A 354 17.73 20.78 25.75
N GLY A 355 18.58 19.97 25.11
CA GLY A 355 18.31 18.56 24.86
C GLY A 355 17.24 18.31 23.80
N PHE A 356 17.00 19.28 22.90
CA PHE A 356 16.08 19.08 21.78
C PHE A 356 16.61 18.05 20.81
N VAL A 357 15.69 17.33 20.17
CA VAL A 357 16.00 16.14 19.36
C VAL A 357 16.06 16.43 17.86
N GLY A 358 16.05 17.71 17.48
CA GLY A 358 16.03 18.21 16.10
C GLY A 358 15.32 19.56 16.02
N ALA A 359 14.82 19.90 14.83
CA ALA A 359 13.98 21.08 14.61
C ALA A 359 12.80 20.78 13.70
N LEU A 360 11.74 21.56 13.84
CA LEU A 360 10.66 21.65 12.86
C LEU A 360 10.71 23.03 12.24
N ILE A 361 10.87 23.07 10.92
CA ILE A 361 10.97 24.28 10.10
C ILE A 361 9.83 24.30 9.09
N GLU A 362 9.35 25.49 8.76
CA GLU A 362 8.35 25.68 7.73
C GLU A 362 8.89 25.33 6.33
N ASN A 363 8.03 25.01 5.36
CA ASN A 363 8.48 24.66 4.00
C ASN A 363 8.94 25.89 3.20
N HIS A 364 8.60 27.11 3.60
CA HIS A 364 9.13 28.33 3.02
C HIS A 364 9.05 29.50 4.00
N THR A 365 9.97 30.46 3.87
CA THR A 365 9.87 31.76 4.55
C THR A 365 9.67 32.86 3.51
N GLY A 366 8.61 33.66 3.66
CA GLY A 366 8.24 34.69 2.68
C GLY A 366 8.09 34.18 1.24
N GLY A 367 7.57 32.95 1.06
CA GLY A 367 7.41 32.31 -0.26
C GLY A 367 8.70 31.80 -0.90
N LYS A 368 9.83 31.83 -0.17
CA LYS A 368 11.12 31.29 -0.64
C LYS A 368 11.43 29.96 0.05
N TYR A 369 11.61 28.92 -0.76
CA TYR A 369 12.13 27.63 -0.33
C TYR A 369 13.62 27.68 0.02
N TYR A 370 14.14 26.61 0.59
CA TYR A 370 15.49 26.57 1.17
C TYR A 370 16.55 25.92 0.28
N ASP A 371 16.32 25.84 -1.03
CA ASP A 371 17.31 25.34 -1.99
C ASP A 371 18.48 26.29 -2.24
N ASP A 372 18.31 27.59 -1.92
CA ASP A 372 19.37 28.60 -1.98
C ASP A 372 20.50 28.32 -0.97
N GLU A 373 21.76 28.46 -1.40
CA GLU A 373 22.96 28.20 -0.57
C GLU A 373 23.00 29.01 0.72
N ARG A 374 22.31 30.15 0.80
CA ARG A 374 22.21 30.94 2.04
C ARG A 374 21.61 30.15 3.21
N PHE A 375 20.78 29.13 2.94
CA PHE A 375 20.17 28.27 3.96
C PHE A 375 21.03 27.07 4.36
N TRP A 376 22.06 26.76 3.58
CA TRP A 376 22.90 25.59 3.80
C TRP A 376 23.61 25.52 5.16
N PRO A 377 23.95 26.64 5.85
CA PRO A 377 24.47 26.56 7.21
C PRO A 377 23.54 25.81 8.18
N VAL A 378 22.22 25.86 7.99
CA VAL A 378 21.25 25.12 8.82
C VAL A 378 21.35 23.62 8.55
N PHE A 379 21.43 23.21 7.29
CA PHE A 379 21.59 21.80 6.89
C PHE A 379 22.94 21.23 7.32
N GLU A 380 24.01 22.02 7.17
CA GLU A 380 25.35 21.67 7.65
C GLU A 380 25.32 21.39 9.16
N LYS A 381 24.70 22.30 9.93
CA LYS A 381 24.62 22.18 11.39
C LYS A 381 23.75 21.00 11.82
N ALA A 382 22.60 20.76 11.18
CA ALA A 382 21.76 19.60 11.45
C ALA A 382 22.52 18.28 11.23
N GLN A 383 23.29 18.20 10.13
CA GLN A 383 24.14 17.05 9.85
C GLN A 383 25.28 16.91 10.89
N GLU A 384 25.94 18.01 11.28
CA GLU A 384 27.01 18.00 12.29
C GLU A 384 26.51 17.46 13.64
N LEU A 385 25.32 17.89 14.05
CA LEU A 385 24.67 17.47 15.30
C LEU A 385 24.04 16.07 15.22
N ASP A 386 23.93 15.51 14.00
CA ASP A 386 23.26 14.25 13.68
C ASP A 386 21.76 14.21 14.10
N VAL A 387 21.07 15.34 13.98
CA VAL A 387 19.64 15.48 14.28
C VAL A 387 18.81 15.76 13.01
N PRO A 388 17.53 15.34 12.96
CA PRO A 388 16.68 15.64 11.82
C PRO A 388 16.17 17.09 11.80
N LEU A 389 15.87 17.54 10.59
CA LEU A 389 14.99 18.67 10.33
C LEU A 389 13.66 18.15 9.80
N TYR A 390 12.58 18.44 10.52
CA TYR A 390 11.22 18.21 10.07
C TYR A 390 10.79 19.39 9.21
N ILE A 391 10.49 19.16 7.93
CA ILE A 391 9.97 20.20 7.05
C ILE A 391 8.44 20.10 7.05
N HIS A 392 7.81 21.06 7.72
CA HIS A 392 6.38 21.13 7.91
C HIS A 392 5.75 22.16 6.95
N PRO A 393 4.54 21.92 6.42
CA PRO A 393 3.85 22.91 5.60
C PRO A 393 3.60 24.24 6.34
N THR A 394 3.46 25.34 5.61
CA THR A 394 3.04 26.63 6.18
C THR A 394 2.04 27.35 5.30
N PHE A 395 1.40 28.37 5.86
CA PHE A 395 0.40 29.16 5.16
C PHE A 395 1.01 29.89 3.95
N ALA A 396 0.26 29.87 2.85
CA ALA A 396 0.58 30.60 1.65
C ALA A 396 0.69 32.12 1.93
N THR A 397 1.67 32.76 1.31
CA THR A 397 1.80 34.23 1.29
C THR A 397 0.67 34.87 0.47
N ASP A 398 0.40 36.17 0.65
CA ASP A 398 -0.63 36.88 -0.14
C ASP A 398 -0.50 36.67 -1.66
N PRO A 399 0.70 36.73 -2.28
CA PRO A 399 0.84 36.43 -3.70
C PRO A 399 0.52 34.98 -4.07
N MET A 400 0.80 34.01 -3.18
CA MET A 400 0.48 32.61 -3.39
C MET A 400 -1.02 32.34 -3.25
N MET A 401 -1.70 33.05 -2.34
CA MET A 401 -3.13 32.93 -2.10
C MET A 401 -3.98 33.19 -3.35
N GLU A 402 -3.53 34.06 -4.25
CA GLU A 402 -4.25 34.40 -5.48
C GLU A 402 -4.48 33.19 -6.40
N TYR A 403 -3.61 32.17 -6.39
CA TYR A 403 -3.78 30.96 -7.20
C TYR A 403 -4.94 30.07 -6.72
N TYR A 404 -5.40 30.27 -5.48
CA TYR A 404 -6.43 29.46 -4.84
C TYR A 404 -7.75 30.21 -4.69
N LYS A 405 -7.86 31.44 -5.21
CA LYS A 405 -9.12 32.18 -5.26
C LYS A 405 -9.94 31.78 -6.49
N GLY A 406 -11.26 31.83 -6.35
CA GLY A 406 -12.18 31.49 -7.43
C GLY A 406 -13.58 32.03 -7.18
N ASN A 407 -14.58 31.46 -7.86
CA ASN A 407 -15.99 31.79 -7.67
C ASN A 407 -16.59 31.08 -6.44
N TYR A 408 -15.86 31.12 -5.31
CA TYR A 408 -16.20 30.52 -4.02
C TYR A 408 -15.65 31.39 -2.88
N ASP A 409 -16.10 31.15 -1.66
CA ASP A 409 -15.71 31.97 -0.49
C ASP A 409 -14.21 31.85 -0.16
N ASP A 410 -13.64 32.91 0.42
CA ASP A 410 -12.24 32.95 0.86
C ASP A 410 -11.89 31.83 1.85
N SER A 411 -12.86 31.29 2.58
CA SER A 411 -12.66 30.13 3.45
C SER A 411 -12.32 28.85 2.67
N VAL A 412 -12.88 28.67 1.47
CA VAL A 412 -12.54 27.56 0.56
C VAL A 412 -11.15 27.80 -0.03
N ALA A 413 -10.85 29.04 -0.44
CA ALA A 413 -9.51 29.40 -0.92
C ALA A 413 -8.43 29.13 0.13
N LEU A 414 -8.70 29.50 1.40
CA LEU A 414 -7.82 29.21 2.53
C LEU A 414 -7.62 27.71 2.75
N ALA A 415 -8.67 26.90 2.66
CA ALA A 415 -8.54 25.45 2.78
C ALA A 415 -7.70 24.87 1.63
N LEU A 416 -7.93 25.31 0.38
CA LEU A 416 -7.17 24.85 -0.79
C LEU A 416 -5.70 25.27 -0.74
N SER A 417 -5.40 26.49 -0.28
CA SER A 417 -4.04 26.99 -0.10
C SER A 417 -3.33 26.43 1.13
N ALA A 418 -4.02 25.63 1.95
CA ALA A 418 -3.53 25.02 3.17
C ALA A 418 -3.76 23.50 3.17
N TYR A 419 -4.38 22.99 4.25
CA TYR A 419 -4.60 21.56 4.55
C TYR A 419 -5.44 20.79 3.52
N GLY A 420 -6.16 21.47 2.63
CA GLY A 420 -6.98 20.83 1.60
C GLY A 420 -6.17 20.36 0.39
N TRP A 421 -5.04 21.03 0.10
CA TRP A 421 -4.23 20.70 -1.08
C TRP A 421 -2.79 21.23 -1.02
N ALA A 422 -2.63 22.54 -0.95
CA ALA A 422 -1.35 23.17 -1.27
C ALA A 422 -0.23 22.85 -0.27
N TRP A 423 -0.53 22.71 1.02
CA TRP A 423 0.46 22.30 2.02
C TRP A 423 1.26 21.08 1.59
N HIS A 424 0.58 20.10 0.99
CA HIS A 424 1.21 18.87 0.52
C HIS A 424 2.02 19.10 -0.76
N THR A 425 1.45 19.76 -1.77
CA THR A 425 2.16 19.98 -3.04
C THR A 425 3.38 20.90 -2.89
N GLU A 426 3.29 21.90 -2.02
CA GLU A 426 4.35 22.88 -1.77
C GLU A 426 5.49 22.26 -0.96
N THR A 427 5.19 21.41 0.03
CA THR A 427 6.21 20.69 0.80
C THR A 427 6.89 19.62 -0.07
N ALA A 428 6.13 18.91 -0.92
CA ALA A 428 6.68 18.02 -1.93
C ALA A 428 7.68 18.74 -2.84
N LEU A 429 7.26 19.88 -3.39
CA LEU A 429 8.08 20.70 -4.27
C LEU A 429 9.35 21.15 -3.57
N HIS A 430 9.27 21.52 -2.29
CA HIS A 430 10.45 21.90 -1.50
C HIS A 430 11.49 20.78 -1.45
N ILE A 431 11.10 19.54 -1.15
CA ILE A 431 12.05 18.39 -1.15
C ILE A 431 12.71 18.20 -2.51
N LEU A 432 11.95 18.31 -3.59
CA LEU A 432 12.48 18.21 -4.95
C LEU A 432 13.44 19.35 -5.28
N ARG A 433 13.19 20.56 -4.76
CA ARG A 433 14.09 21.71 -4.91
C ARG A 433 15.38 21.53 -4.12
N LEU A 434 15.34 21.02 -2.89
CA LEU A 434 16.54 20.68 -2.12
C LEU A 434 17.40 19.66 -2.85
N TYR A 435 16.76 18.64 -3.45
CA TYR A 435 17.45 17.68 -4.29
C TYR A 435 18.07 18.34 -5.53
N ALA A 436 17.30 19.10 -6.29
CA ALA A 436 17.80 19.79 -7.48
C ALA A 436 18.95 20.77 -7.15
N GLY A 437 18.88 21.43 -5.99
CA GLY A 437 19.89 22.33 -5.45
C GLY A 437 21.20 21.64 -5.05
N GLY A 438 21.22 20.31 -4.94
CA GLY A 438 22.43 19.55 -4.58
C GLY A 438 22.70 19.47 -3.07
N VAL A 439 21.70 19.79 -2.23
CA VAL A 439 21.83 19.77 -0.77
C VAL A 439 22.26 18.39 -0.27
N PHE A 440 21.71 17.31 -0.83
CA PHE A 440 22.01 15.94 -0.40
C PHE A 440 23.31 15.37 -0.96
N ASP A 441 23.88 15.99 -1.99
CA ASP A 441 25.24 15.67 -2.45
C ASP A 441 26.25 16.33 -1.50
N ARG A 442 25.98 17.58 -1.11
CA ARG A 442 26.81 18.32 -0.15
C ARG A 442 26.74 17.74 1.28
N TYR A 443 25.54 17.38 1.73
CA TYR A 443 25.25 16.88 3.07
C TYR A 443 24.63 15.48 3.01
N PRO A 444 25.41 14.43 2.70
CA PRO A 444 24.88 13.10 2.42
C PRO A 444 24.29 12.38 3.63
N LYS A 445 24.56 12.86 4.85
CA LYS A 445 24.03 12.32 6.11
C LYS A 445 22.90 13.18 6.69
N LEU A 446 22.49 14.23 6.00
CA LEU A 446 21.36 15.06 6.41
C LEU A 446 20.10 14.20 6.55
N LYS A 447 19.36 14.40 7.64
CA LYS A 447 18.11 13.70 7.92
C LYS A 447 16.96 14.69 7.79
N ILE A 448 16.04 14.42 6.87
CA ILE A 448 14.83 15.20 6.67
C ILE A 448 13.62 14.35 7.03
N VAL A 449 12.69 14.91 7.79
CA VAL A 449 11.38 14.32 8.06
C VAL A 449 10.32 15.15 7.37
N ILE A 450 9.33 14.49 6.76
CA ILE A 450 8.13 15.12 6.21
C ILE A 450 6.88 14.41 6.71
N GLY A 451 5.79 15.15 6.86
CA GLY A 451 4.54 14.67 7.41
C GLY A 451 3.59 14.10 6.37
N HIS A 452 2.33 13.95 6.79
CA HIS A 452 1.18 13.77 5.91
C HIS A 452 1.39 12.68 4.86
N MET A 453 1.86 11.51 5.31
CA MET A 453 2.12 10.36 4.45
C MET A 453 3.08 10.65 3.29
N GLY A 454 4.01 11.59 3.47
CA GLY A 454 5.06 11.92 2.52
C GLY A 454 4.65 13.01 1.53
N GLU A 455 3.65 13.83 1.86
CA GLU A 455 3.30 15.03 1.11
C GLU A 455 3.03 14.77 -0.38
N MET A 456 2.22 13.75 -0.69
CA MET A 456 1.94 13.28 -2.06
C MET A 456 3.14 12.71 -2.85
N LEU A 457 4.38 12.83 -2.37
CA LEU A 457 5.55 12.31 -3.07
C LEU A 457 5.44 10.81 -3.34
N PRO A 458 5.06 9.94 -2.36
CA PRO A 458 4.97 8.49 -2.59
C PRO A 458 4.17 8.10 -3.83
N PHE A 459 3.08 8.82 -4.11
CA PHE A 459 2.25 8.56 -5.28
C PHE A 459 2.94 8.91 -6.62
N GLN A 460 3.93 9.82 -6.61
CA GLN A 460 4.63 10.32 -7.79
C GLN A 460 6.08 9.81 -7.94
N LEU A 461 6.60 9.04 -6.97
CA LEU A 461 8.02 8.71 -6.89
C LEU A 461 8.58 8.07 -8.17
N ASP A 462 7.88 7.12 -8.79
CA ASP A 462 8.36 6.46 -10.03
C ASP A 462 8.62 7.47 -11.16
N ARG A 463 7.72 8.45 -11.30
CA ARG A 463 7.86 9.53 -12.28
C ARG A 463 9.00 10.46 -11.87
N VAL A 464 9.08 10.82 -10.60
CA VAL A 464 10.13 11.71 -10.07
C VAL A 464 11.51 11.07 -10.26
N PHE A 465 11.70 9.80 -9.93
CA PHE A 465 12.97 9.08 -10.11
C PHE A 465 13.42 9.13 -11.58
N THR A 466 12.49 8.86 -12.50
CA THR A 466 12.78 8.90 -13.95
C THR A 466 13.18 10.30 -14.43
N VAL A 467 12.46 11.34 -14.00
CA VAL A 467 12.70 12.72 -14.47
C VAL A 467 13.94 13.32 -13.81
N SER A 468 14.11 13.11 -12.51
CA SER A 468 15.19 13.67 -11.70
C SER A 468 16.58 13.15 -12.07
N ALA A 469 16.68 12.00 -12.75
CA ALA A 469 17.92 11.52 -13.35
C ALA A 469 18.55 12.52 -14.34
N ARG A 470 17.76 13.45 -14.88
CA ARG A 470 18.22 14.51 -15.80
C ARG A 470 18.79 15.74 -15.09
N PHE A 471 18.72 15.80 -13.76
CA PHE A 471 19.10 16.99 -13.00
C PHE A 471 20.61 17.08 -12.71
N GLY A 472 21.38 16.04 -13.12
CA GLY A 472 22.84 16.04 -13.01
C GLY A 472 23.37 16.06 -11.57
N LYS A 473 22.65 15.40 -10.65
CA LYS A 473 23.09 15.18 -9.25
C LYS A 473 23.97 13.93 -9.16
N GLU A 474 24.86 13.89 -8.17
CA GLU A 474 25.77 12.75 -7.97
C GLU A 474 25.01 11.53 -7.44
N ARG A 475 24.13 11.75 -6.46
CA ARG A 475 23.25 10.72 -5.90
C ARG A 475 21.89 10.80 -6.58
N SER A 476 21.29 9.65 -6.89
CA SER A 476 19.94 9.61 -7.45
C SER A 476 18.89 10.03 -6.41
N PHE A 477 17.75 10.55 -6.86
CA PHE A 477 16.67 10.88 -5.92
C PHE A 477 16.13 9.64 -5.19
N GLN A 478 16.23 8.46 -5.80
CA GLN A 478 15.89 7.20 -5.13
C GLN A 478 16.82 6.89 -3.96
N GLU A 479 18.12 7.13 -4.12
CA GLU A 479 19.09 7.00 -3.02
C GLU A 479 18.88 8.05 -1.94
N VAL A 480 18.54 9.29 -2.31
CA VAL A 480 18.21 10.34 -1.35
C VAL A 480 16.95 10.01 -0.59
N TRP A 481 15.87 9.61 -1.27
CA TRP A 481 14.62 9.18 -0.65
C TRP A 481 14.85 8.06 0.36
N ARG A 482 15.63 7.03 -0.02
CA ARG A 482 15.91 5.88 0.84
C ARG A 482 16.79 6.21 2.05
N ASN A 483 17.74 7.15 1.94
CA ASN A 483 18.77 7.32 2.96
C ASN A 483 18.63 8.61 3.77
N ASN A 484 17.93 9.61 3.25
CA ASN A 484 17.88 10.96 3.81
C ASN A 484 16.46 11.40 4.19
N ILE A 485 15.41 10.72 3.72
CA ILE A 485 14.01 11.12 3.94
C ILE A 485 13.29 10.11 4.84
N TRP A 486 12.63 10.63 5.86
CA TRP A 486 11.73 9.91 6.76
C TRP A 486 10.33 10.50 6.64
N VAL A 487 9.31 9.66 6.79
CA VAL A 487 7.92 10.05 6.56
C VAL A 487 7.07 9.72 7.78
N THR A 488 6.24 10.66 8.22
CA THR A 488 5.25 10.39 9.27
C THR A 488 3.83 10.24 8.72
N THR A 489 2.94 9.61 9.49
CA THR A 489 1.51 9.43 9.16
C THR A 489 0.62 10.56 9.66
N SER A 490 1.21 11.68 10.09
CA SER A 490 0.51 12.80 10.72
C SER A 490 -0.70 13.27 9.89
N GLY A 491 -1.84 13.51 10.54
CA GLY A 491 -3.07 14.01 9.91
C GLY A 491 -3.73 13.10 8.86
N MET A 492 -3.13 11.97 8.48
CA MET A 492 -3.59 11.12 7.36
C MET A 492 -3.89 9.67 7.81
N PHE A 493 -5.03 9.51 8.46
CA PHE A 493 -5.50 8.24 9.01
C PHE A 493 -6.27 7.41 7.98
N SER A 494 -5.56 6.88 6.97
CA SER A 494 -6.15 6.01 5.95
C SER A 494 -5.17 4.93 5.50
N LEU A 495 -5.64 3.68 5.43
CA LEU A 495 -4.83 2.53 4.99
C LEU A 495 -4.40 2.63 3.52
N THR A 496 -5.17 3.30 2.66
CA THR A 496 -4.89 3.40 1.23
C THR A 496 -3.60 4.20 0.93
N PRO A 497 -3.45 5.46 1.39
CA PRO A 497 -2.20 6.20 1.21
C PRO A 497 -1.05 5.56 2.00
N LEU A 498 -1.31 4.92 3.15
CA LEU A 498 -0.29 4.15 3.87
C LEU A 498 0.23 2.96 3.04
N ALA A 499 -0.65 2.21 2.38
CA ALA A 499 -0.24 1.12 1.49
C ALA A 499 0.61 1.64 0.31
N CYS A 500 0.31 2.83 -0.21
CA CYS A 500 1.13 3.48 -1.23
C CYS A 500 2.51 3.85 -0.69
N LEU A 501 2.58 4.42 0.52
CA LEU A 501 3.84 4.75 1.18
C LEU A 501 4.71 3.49 1.39
N LEU A 502 4.14 2.42 1.94
CA LEU A 502 4.83 1.16 2.21
C LEU A 502 5.31 0.43 0.93
N LYS A 503 4.73 0.74 -0.23
CA LYS A 503 5.20 0.22 -1.52
C LYS A 503 6.41 0.96 -2.07
N THR A 504 6.67 2.17 -1.61
CA THR A 504 7.70 3.05 -2.17
C THR A 504 8.76 3.46 -1.15
N THR A 505 8.52 3.19 0.13
CA THR A 505 9.37 3.58 1.26
C THR A 505 9.53 2.40 2.20
N SER A 506 10.76 2.17 2.65
CA SER A 506 11.09 1.11 3.60
C SER A 506 10.43 1.37 4.94
N ILE A 507 9.99 0.32 5.64
CA ILE A 507 9.32 0.43 6.95
C ILE A 507 10.19 1.18 7.97
N GLU A 508 11.52 1.07 7.90
CA GLU A 508 12.48 1.75 8.78
C GLU A 508 12.50 3.28 8.62
N HIS A 509 11.84 3.80 7.58
CA HIS A 509 11.72 5.21 7.26
C HIS A 509 10.29 5.74 7.40
N VAL A 510 9.36 4.91 7.87
CA VAL A 510 7.97 5.30 8.15
C VAL A 510 7.76 5.38 9.67
N LEU A 511 7.26 6.51 10.16
CA LEU A 511 7.05 6.77 11.58
C LEU A 511 5.58 7.07 11.87
N TYR A 512 5.10 6.60 13.01
CA TYR A 512 3.80 6.98 13.52
C TYR A 512 3.80 8.45 14.01
N SER A 513 2.75 9.19 13.69
CA SER A 513 2.50 10.53 14.25
C SER A 513 1.04 10.93 14.09
N VAL A 514 0.58 11.93 14.85
CA VAL A 514 -0.85 12.27 14.93
C VAL A 514 -1.19 13.58 14.23
N ASP A 515 -0.35 14.62 14.33
CA ASP A 515 -0.74 16.01 14.04
C ASP A 515 -1.65 16.62 15.14
N TYR A 516 -1.32 16.35 16.41
CA TYR A 516 -2.06 16.92 17.53
C TYR A 516 -1.78 18.42 17.65
N PRO A 517 -2.77 19.29 17.96
CA PRO A 517 -4.16 18.98 18.31
C PRO A 517 -5.14 19.08 17.14
N PHE A 518 -4.69 19.24 15.89
CA PHE A 518 -5.60 19.29 14.73
C PHE A 518 -6.28 17.95 14.49
N SER A 519 -5.56 16.86 14.80
CA SER A 519 -6.10 15.53 15.07
C SER A 519 -6.01 15.20 16.57
N THR A 520 -6.87 14.30 17.04
CA THR A 520 -6.81 13.83 18.43
C THR A 520 -5.97 12.56 18.54
N ASN A 521 -5.30 12.37 19.67
CA ASN A 521 -4.48 11.18 19.90
C ASN A 521 -5.34 9.89 19.89
N GLU A 522 -6.62 9.96 20.26
CA GLU A 522 -7.55 8.85 20.17
C GLU A 522 -7.82 8.44 18.72
N ARG A 523 -7.97 9.41 17.80
CA ARG A 523 -8.12 9.10 16.36
C ARG A 523 -6.85 8.47 15.81
N GLY A 524 -5.69 8.94 16.25
CA GLY A 524 -4.41 8.30 15.96
C GLY A 524 -4.36 6.86 16.47
N LEU A 525 -4.83 6.60 17.69
CA LEU A 525 -4.83 5.27 18.28
C LEU A 525 -5.80 4.33 17.55
N ASP A 526 -6.96 4.83 17.16
CA ASP A 526 -7.92 4.07 16.35
C ASP A 526 -7.35 3.70 14.98
N PHE A 527 -6.61 4.62 14.35
CA PHE A 527 -5.88 4.34 13.11
C PHE A 527 -4.79 3.28 13.32
N PHE A 528 -4.02 3.36 14.40
CA PHE A 528 -3.02 2.34 14.74
C PHE A 528 -3.64 0.94 14.88
N LYS A 529 -4.78 0.84 15.58
CA LYS A 529 -5.55 -0.42 15.68
C LYS A 529 -6.08 -0.90 14.32
N GLU A 530 -6.48 0.03 13.45
CA GLU A 530 -6.91 -0.30 12.09
C GLU A 530 -5.76 -0.88 11.26
N ILE A 531 -4.56 -0.32 11.36
CA ILE A 531 -3.34 -0.85 10.74
C ILE A 531 -3.08 -2.27 11.22
N GLU A 532 -3.03 -2.48 12.54
CA GLU A 532 -2.79 -3.80 13.14
C GLU A 532 -3.83 -4.82 12.66
N LYS A 533 -5.12 -4.46 12.70
CA LYS A 533 -6.23 -5.31 12.25
C LYS A 533 -6.16 -5.63 10.76
N SER A 534 -5.70 -4.69 9.94
CA SER A 534 -5.58 -4.88 8.49
C SER A 534 -4.44 -5.84 8.10
N GLY A 535 -3.46 -6.03 8.98
CA GLY A 535 -2.24 -6.78 8.68
C GLY A 535 -1.32 -6.06 7.68
N LEU A 536 -1.57 -4.78 7.40
CA LEU A 536 -0.74 -3.98 6.48
C LEU A 536 0.67 -3.76 7.04
N ILE A 537 0.78 -3.65 8.37
CA ILE A 537 2.02 -3.65 9.14
C ILE A 537 1.80 -4.62 10.31
N ALA A 538 2.71 -5.56 10.54
CA ALA A 538 2.55 -6.60 11.55
C ALA A 538 3.89 -7.01 12.18
N GLY A 539 3.85 -7.66 13.35
CA GLY A 539 5.05 -8.17 14.01
C GLY A 539 6.04 -7.07 14.36
N GLU A 540 7.33 -7.31 14.07
CA GLU A 540 8.40 -6.35 14.38
C GLU A 540 8.26 -5.04 13.60
N ASP A 541 7.69 -5.07 12.39
CA ASP A 541 7.45 -3.88 11.57
C ASP A 541 6.45 -2.93 12.24
N LEU A 542 5.49 -3.48 13.00
CA LEU A 542 4.54 -2.67 13.75
C LEU A 542 5.23 -1.92 14.89
N GLU A 543 6.22 -2.54 15.53
CA GLU A 543 7.05 -1.89 16.55
C GLU A 543 8.03 -0.87 15.95
N LEU A 544 8.59 -1.15 14.76
CA LEU A 544 9.38 -0.19 13.98
C LEU A 544 8.57 1.08 13.74
N PHE A 545 7.39 0.92 13.15
CA PHE A 545 6.45 2.00 12.86
C PHE A 545 6.02 2.78 14.10
N ALA A 546 5.62 2.06 15.16
CA ALA A 546 5.06 2.64 16.38
C ALA A 546 6.04 3.49 17.19
N TYR A 547 7.29 3.03 17.33
CA TYR A 547 8.25 3.71 18.20
C TYR A 547 9.72 3.49 17.84
N ARG A 548 10.15 2.29 17.43
CA ARG A 548 11.60 1.99 17.33
C ARG A 548 12.30 2.82 16.25
N ASN A 549 11.60 3.17 15.16
CA ASN A 549 12.14 4.08 14.16
C ASN A 549 12.38 5.48 14.74
N ALA A 550 11.44 5.99 15.53
CA ALA A 550 11.57 7.29 16.20
C ALA A 550 12.67 7.26 17.26
N GLU A 551 12.77 6.19 18.07
CA GLU A 551 13.87 6.01 19.02
C GLU A 551 15.24 6.05 18.33
N LYS A 552 15.38 5.35 17.20
CA LYS A 552 16.63 5.31 16.43
C LYS A 552 16.94 6.67 15.79
N LEU A 553 15.95 7.32 15.20
CA LEU A 553 16.11 8.58 14.49
C LEU A 553 16.46 9.74 15.44
N LEU A 554 15.74 9.81 16.57
CA LEU A 554 15.77 10.93 17.52
C LEU A 554 16.64 10.66 18.75
N ARG A 555 17.13 9.42 18.91
CA ARG A 555 17.92 8.97 20.07
C ARG A 555 17.16 9.14 21.40
N VAL A 556 15.86 8.83 21.37
CA VAL A 556 14.96 8.85 22.52
C VAL A 556 14.60 7.43 22.95
N THR A 557 13.91 7.28 24.08
CA THR A 557 13.42 5.98 24.56
C THR A 557 11.95 6.08 24.95
N ALA A 558 11.13 5.23 24.34
CA ALA A 558 9.75 5.03 24.73
C ALA A 558 9.70 4.28 26.06
N LYS A 559 8.95 4.82 27.02
CA LYS A 559 8.65 4.10 28.25
C LYS A 559 7.55 3.06 27.97
N LYS A 560 7.85 1.80 28.28
CA LYS A 560 6.92 0.66 28.22
C LYS A 560 6.00 0.61 29.42
#